data_AF-A0A959V187-F1
#
_entry.id   AF-A0A959V187-F1
#
_cell.length_a   1.000
_cell.length_b   1.000
_cell.length_c   1.000
_cell.angle_alpha   90.00
_cell.angle_beta   90.00
_cell.angle_gamma   90.00
#
_symmetry.space_group_name_H-M   'P 1'
#
loop_
_entity.id
_entity.type
_entity.pdbx_description
1 polymer ?
#
loop_
_entity_poly.entity_id
_entity_poly.type
_entity_poly.pdbx_seq_one_letter_code
_entity_poly.pdbx_strand_id
1 'polypeptide(L)'
;NAFLADRYAALHVRHSFGTLLVKGKGFQPRPGLAFNAGIGGLARPELHDGFTFSAFDRGYYEAGVVVDDLLKLGFTGLGVGAFHRFGPYATGDLDQDLAVKLALSLSF
;
A
#
# COMPACT_ATOMS: atom_id res chain seq x y z
N ASN A 1 -0.66 -3.23 -12.68
CA ASN A 1 0.11 -4.20 -11.88
C ASN A 1 -0.80 -5.37 -11.50
N ALA A 2 -0.74 -6.48 -12.23
CA ALA A 2 -1.48 -7.70 -11.88
C ALA A 2 -0.47 -8.79 -11.50
N PHE A 3 -0.21 -8.90 -10.20
CA PHE A 3 0.55 -10.03 -9.66
C PHE A 3 -0.42 -11.15 -9.30
N LEU A 4 -0.06 -12.40 -9.62
CA LEU A 4 -0.85 -13.58 -9.30
C LEU A 4 0.00 -14.58 -8.52
N ALA A 5 -0.56 -15.13 -7.45
CA ALA A 5 0.10 -16.15 -6.64
C ALA A 5 -0.94 -17.12 -6.04
N ASP A 6 -0.62 -18.42 -6.03
CA ASP A 6 -1.39 -19.46 -5.34
C ASP A 6 -0.86 -19.73 -3.92
N ARG A 7 0.40 -19.35 -3.66
CA ARG A 7 1.06 -19.39 -2.37
C ARG A 7 1.80 -18.09 -2.16
N TYR A 8 1.63 -17.46 -1.01
CA TYR A 8 2.36 -16.24 -0.70
C TYR A 8 2.53 -16.05 0.82
N ALA A 9 3.54 -15.26 1.17
CA ALA A 9 3.69 -14.66 2.48
C ALA A 9 3.73 -13.14 2.29
N ALA A 10 3.10 -12.40 3.20
CA ALA A 10 3.06 -10.96 3.17
C ALA A 10 3.31 -10.38 4.57
N LEU A 11 3.99 -9.25 4.61
CA LEU A 11 4.27 -8.46 5.79
C LEU A 11 3.79 -7.04 5.54
N HIS A 12 2.96 -6.53 6.44
CA HIS A 12 2.45 -5.18 6.41
C HIS A 12 2.76 -4.51 7.74
N VAL A 13 3.65 -3.52 7.70
CA VAL A 13 4.03 -2.74 8.88
C VAL A 13 3.58 -1.31 8.66
N ARG A 14 2.85 -0.78 9.63
CA ARG A 14 2.43 0.62 9.64
C ARG A 14 2.76 1.24 10.97
N HIS A 15 3.40 2.41 10.92
CA HIS A 15 3.61 3.25 12.08
C HIS A 15 2.79 4.53 11.93
N SER A 16 1.88 4.78 12.85
CA SER A 16 1.20 6.07 12.95
C SER A 16 1.88 6.89 14.03
N PHE A 17 2.23 8.13 13.71
CA PHE A 17 2.77 9.06 14.70
C PHE A 17 1.66 9.73 15.54
N GLY A 18 0.39 9.35 15.32
CA GLY A 18 -0.76 10.01 15.94
C GLY A 18 -0.99 11.42 15.39
N THR A 19 -1.79 12.22 16.11
CA THR A 19 -2.08 13.59 15.70
C THR A 19 -0.98 14.53 16.20
N LEU A 20 -0.02 14.85 15.32
CA LEU A 20 1.15 15.66 15.69
C LEU A 20 0.98 17.18 15.50
N LEU A 21 0.11 17.62 14.58
CA LEU A 21 0.10 19.01 14.11
C LEU A 21 -1.15 19.81 14.50
N VAL A 22 -2.35 19.29 14.23
CA VAL A 22 -3.62 20.02 14.40
C VAL A 22 -4.75 19.06 14.80
N LYS A 23 -5.58 19.45 15.78
CA LYS A 23 -6.79 18.72 16.20
C LYS A 23 -8.03 19.58 15.98
N GLY A 24 -8.52 19.64 14.73
CA GLY A 24 -9.82 20.22 14.39
C GLY A 24 -10.94 19.18 14.47
N LYS A 25 -12.21 19.61 14.44
CA LYS A 25 -13.36 18.66 14.42
C LYS A 25 -13.43 17.82 13.13
N GLY A 26 -13.02 18.40 11.99
CA GLY A 26 -13.05 17.75 10.67
C GLY A 26 -11.69 17.52 10.01
N PHE A 27 -10.60 17.98 10.64
CA PHE A 27 -9.23 17.89 10.11
C PHE A 27 -8.30 17.47 11.26
N GLN A 28 -7.86 16.22 11.24
CA GLN A 28 -7.01 15.64 12.29
C GLN A 28 -5.88 14.83 11.67
N PRO A 29 -4.98 15.47 10.89
CA PRO A 29 -3.96 14.76 10.13
C PRO A 29 -3.14 13.85 11.04
N ARG A 30 -3.14 12.57 10.69
CA ARG A 30 -2.32 11.54 11.34
C ARG A 30 -1.26 11.06 10.35
N PRO A 31 -0.08 11.71 10.32
CA PRO A 31 1.01 11.22 9.49
C PRO A 31 1.47 9.83 9.96
N GLY A 32 1.95 9.05 9.02
CA GLY A 32 2.47 7.72 9.26
C GLY A 32 3.37 7.23 8.15
N LEU A 33 4.05 6.12 8.44
CA LEU A 33 4.85 5.36 7.49
C LEU A 33 4.22 3.98 7.31
N ALA A 34 4.29 3.47 6.10
CA ALA A 34 3.86 2.14 5.75
C ALA A 34 4.98 1.43 5.01
N PHE A 35 5.17 0.15 5.31
CA PHE A 35 6.08 -0.74 4.61
C PHE A 35 5.35 -2.05 4.35
N ASN A 36 5.34 -2.46 3.09
CA ASN A 36 4.73 -3.67 2.61
C ASN A 36 5.82 -4.52 1.96
N ALA A 37 5.91 -5.78 2.36
CA ALA A 37 6.75 -6.77 1.71
C ALA A 37 5.94 -8.03 1.44
N GLY A 38 6.27 -8.76 0.38
CA GLY A 38 5.64 -10.03 0.11
C GLY A 38 6.45 -10.88 -0.85
N ILE A 39 6.28 -12.19 -0.77
CA ILE A 39 6.88 -13.14 -1.70
C ILE A 39 5.84 -14.19 -2.03
N GLY A 40 5.74 -14.58 -3.30
CA GLY A 40 4.70 -15.49 -3.74
C GLY A 40 5.07 -16.22 -5.02
N GLY A 41 4.48 -17.39 -5.20
CA GLY A 41 4.68 -18.22 -6.37
C GLY A 41 3.36 -18.69 -6.96
N LEU A 42 3.43 -19.29 -8.14
CA LEU A 42 2.31 -19.91 -8.85
C LEU A 42 2.78 -21.28 -9.35
N ALA A 43 2.18 -22.40 -8.89
CA ALA A 43 2.63 -23.73 -9.34
C ALA A 43 2.21 -24.06 -10.76
N ARG A 44 1.05 -23.56 -11.20
CA ARG A 44 0.45 -23.90 -12.49
C ARG A 44 0.05 -22.64 -13.28
N PRO A 45 1.01 -21.82 -13.71
CA PRO A 45 0.74 -20.65 -14.56
C PRO A 45 0.00 -21.01 -15.85
N GLU A 46 0.24 -22.20 -16.39
CA GLU A 46 -0.38 -22.73 -17.62
C GLU A 46 -1.91 -22.91 -17.55
N LEU A 47 -2.50 -22.97 -16.35
CA LEU A 47 -3.95 -23.08 -16.18
C LEU A 47 -4.69 -21.73 -16.29
N HIS A 48 -3.94 -20.64 -16.39
CA HIS A 48 -4.46 -19.27 -16.41
C HIS A 48 -4.21 -18.64 -17.79
N ASP A 49 -4.72 -19.27 -18.84
CA ASP A 49 -4.51 -18.81 -20.21
C ASP A 49 -5.33 -17.54 -20.52
N GLY A 50 -4.80 -16.63 -21.33
CA GLY A 50 -5.48 -15.39 -21.75
C GLY A 50 -5.32 -14.15 -20.85
N PHE A 51 -4.53 -14.21 -19.77
CA PHE A 51 -4.19 -13.04 -18.95
C PHE A 51 -2.68 -12.83 -18.85
N THR A 52 -2.21 -11.58 -18.94
CA THR A 52 -0.81 -11.23 -18.65
C THR A 52 -0.66 -10.98 -17.15
N PHE A 53 -0.14 -11.96 -16.41
CA PHE A 53 0.20 -11.83 -14.99
C PHE A 53 1.66 -12.22 -14.75
N SER A 54 2.21 -11.73 -13.64
CA SER A 54 3.53 -12.15 -13.16
C SER A 54 3.41 -12.67 -11.74
N ALA A 55 4.15 -13.72 -11.41
CA ALA A 55 4.39 -14.07 -10.01
C ALA A 55 5.36 -13.05 -9.38
N PHE A 56 5.30 -12.90 -8.06
CA PHE A 56 6.21 -12.05 -7.28
C PHE A 56 7.21 -12.88 -6.46
N ASP A 57 7.84 -13.85 -7.14
CA ASP A 57 8.75 -14.86 -6.59
C ASP A 57 10.10 -14.31 -6.12
N ARG A 58 10.51 -13.14 -6.59
CA ARG A 58 11.74 -12.45 -6.19
C ARG A 58 11.56 -11.51 -4.99
N GLY A 59 10.36 -11.44 -4.44
CA GLY A 59 10.01 -10.52 -3.36
C GLY A 59 9.59 -9.13 -3.87
N TYR A 60 8.41 -8.72 -3.44
CA TYR A 60 7.81 -7.40 -3.67
C TYR A 60 8.04 -6.53 -2.43
N TYR A 61 8.48 -5.28 -2.63
CA TYR A 61 8.71 -4.32 -1.55
C TYR A 61 8.14 -2.95 -1.94
N GLU A 62 7.44 -2.33 -1.00
CA GLU A 62 6.84 -1.01 -1.15
C GLU A 62 6.94 -0.26 0.18
N ALA A 63 7.39 0.99 0.14
CA ALA A 63 7.34 1.88 1.29
C ALA A 63 6.52 3.12 0.93
N GLY A 64 5.78 3.65 1.89
CA GLY A 64 4.95 4.81 1.66
C GLY A 64 4.83 5.72 2.86
N VAL A 65 4.57 6.98 2.55
CA VAL A 65 4.11 7.98 3.51
C VAL A 65 2.61 8.06 3.41
N VAL A 66 1.94 8.09 4.56
CA VAL A 66 0.47 8.15 4.66
C VAL A 66 0.08 9.30 5.56
N VAL A 67 -1.02 9.96 5.25
CA VAL A 67 -1.66 10.93 6.12
C VAL A 67 -3.14 10.57 6.22
N ASP A 68 -3.54 10.01 7.36
CA ASP A 68 -4.95 9.70 7.62
C ASP A 68 -5.69 10.91 8.17
N ASP A 69 -7.02 10.82 8.17
CA ASP A 69 -7.94 11.77 8.81
C ASP A 69 -7.73 13.23 8.39
N LEU A 70 -7.34 13.44 7.12
CA LEU A 70 -7.38 14.75 6.49
C LEU A 70 -8.81 15.27 6.43
N LEU A 71 -9.77 14.41 6.14
CA LEU A 71 -11.18 14.75 6.25
C LEU A 71 -11.87 13.76 7.18
N LYS A 72 -12.40 14.25 8.30
CA LYS A 72 -13.11 13.44 9.29
C LYS A 72 -14.60 13.74 9.25
N LEU A 73 -15.40 12.70 9.01
CA LEU A 73 -16.86 12.73 8.89
C LEU A 73 -17.43 11.71 9.89
N GLY A 74 -17.73 12.18 11.10
CA GLY A 74 -18.18 11.32 12.19
C GLY A 74 -17.13 10.26 12.54
N PHE A 75 -17.48 8.99 12.35
CA PHE A 75 -16.63 7.83 12.62
C PHE A 75 -15.68 7.46 11.47
N THR A 76 -15.78 8.16 10.33
CA THR A 76 -14.99 7.89 9.13
C THR A 76 -13.92 8.96 8.94
N GLY A 77 -12.69 8.55 8.69
CA GLY A 77 -11.60 9.43 8.24
C GLY A 77 -11.17 9.09 6.83
N LEU A 78 -10.94 10.12 6.02
CA LEU A 78 -10.34 10.00 4.70
C LEU A 78 -8.92 10.56 4.74
N GLY A 79 -8.02 9.86 4.06
CA GLY A 79 -6.61 10.20 3.94
C GLY A 79 -6.05 9.84 2.57
N VAL A 80 -4.76 10.11 2.42
CA VAL A 80 -4.01 9.78 1.20
C VAL A 80 -2.63 9.27 1.60
N GLY A 81 -2.08 8.38 0.79
CA GLY A 81 -0.69 7.96 0.88
C GLY A 81 -0.01 7.89 -0.47
N ALA A 82 1.29 8.17 -0.47
CA ALA A 82 2.16 7.97 -1.61
C ALA A 82 3.10 6.80 -1.30
N PHE A 83 3.13 5.82 -2.20
CA PHE A 83 3.85 4.57 -2.02
C PHE A 83 4.82 4.39 -3.18
N HIS A 84 6.08 4.14 -2.87
CA HIS A 84 7.11 3.86 -3.84
C HIS A 84 7.52 2.39 -3.74
N ARG A 85 7.48 1.69 -4.87
CA ARG A 85 7.96 0.33 -5.02
C ARG A 85 9.45 0.31 -5.30
N PHE A 86 10.16 -0.61 -4.64
CA PHE A 86 11.59 -0.82 -4.86
C PHE A 86 11.94 -2.31 -4.90
N GLY A 87 13.16 -2.62 -5.31
CA GLY A 87 13.66 -3.99 -5.42
C GLY A 87 13.40 -4.63 -6.78
N PRO A 88 13.27 -5.97 -6.86
CA PRO A 88 13.30 -6.71 -8.13
C PRO A 88 12.16 -6.41 -9.12
N TYR A 89 11.09 -5.77 -8.64
CA TYR A 89 9.93 -5.39 -9.44
C TYR A 89 9.83 -3.88 -9.67
N ALA A 90 10.82 -3.10 -9.25
CA ALA A 90 10.92 -1.70 -9.61
C ALA A 90 11.35 -1.57 -11.08
N THR A 91 10.72 -0.68 -11.82
CA THR A 91 11.06 -0.41 -13.23
C THR A 91 12.15 0.64 -13.36
N GLY A 92 12.41 1.40 -12.29
CA GLY A 92 13.36 2.51 -12.29
C GLY A 92 12.74 3.82 -12.82
N ASP A 93 11.49 3.76 -13.27
CA ASP A 93 10.68 4.90 -13.65
C ASP A 93 9.76 5.28 -12.48
N LEU A 94 9.94 6.49 -11.95
CA LEU A 94 9.19 6.96 -10.79
C LEU A 94 7.68 6.94 -11.05
N ASP A 95 7.23 7.24 -12.27
CA ASP A 95 5.79 7.29 -12.58
C ASP A 95 5.14 5.91 -12.56
N GLN A 96 5.91 4.85 -12.79
CA GLN A 96 5.43 3.47 -12.76
C GLN A 96 5.59 2.81 -11.38
N ASP A 97 6.56 3.28 -10.60
CA ASP A 97 6.87 2.76 -9.27
C ASP A 97 6.22 3.56 -8.14
N LEU A 98 5.67 4.75 -8.42
CA LEU A 98 4.92 5.56 -7.47
C LEU A 98 3.41 5.32 -7.62
N ALA A 99 2.76 4.98 -6.51
CA ALA A 99 1.31 4.83 -6.42
C ALA A 99 0.74 5.78 -5.36
N VAL A 100 -0.23 6.60 -5.76
CA VAL A 100 -1.04 7.39 -4.83
C VAL A 100 -2.29 6.57 -4.47
N LYS A 101 -2.51 6.36 -3.17
CA LYS A 101 -3.61 5.54 -2.63
C LYS A 101 -4.49 6.38 -1.72
N LEU A 102 -5.80 6.18 -1.80
CA LEU A 102 -6.73 6.72 -0.81
C LEU A 102 -6.73 5.84 0.43
N ALA A 103 -6.76 6.47 1.60
CA ALA A 103 -6.86 5.79 2.89
C ALA A 103 -8.23 6.06 3.50
N LEU A 104 -8.85 5.00 4.03
CA LEU A 104 -10.09 5.07 4.80
C LEU A 104 -9.78 4.57 6.21
N SER A 105 -10.18 5.36 7.21
CA SER A 105 -10.07 5.00 8.61
C SER A 105 -11.47 4.95 9.25
N LEU A 106 -11.65 4.04 10.19
CA LEU A 106 -12.84 3.94 11.03
C LEU A 106 -12.39 4.09 12.47
N SER A 107 -12.98 5.06 13.19
CA SER A 107 -12.70 5.35 14.60
C SER A 107 -14.01 5.29 15.36
N PHE A 108 -14.11 4.41 16.37
CA PHE A 108 -15.28 4.23 17.23
C PHE A 108 -15.06 4.87 18.60
#